data_AF-A0A1V1TEZ1-F1
#
_entry.id   AF-A0A1V1TEZ1-F1
#
_cell.length_a   1.000
_cell.length_b   1.000
_cell.length_c   1.000
_cell.angle_alpha   90.00
_cell.angle_beta   90.00
_cell.angle_gamma   90.00
#
_symmetry.space_group_name_H-M   'P 1'
#
loop_
_entity.id
_entity.type
_entity.pdbx_description
1 polymer ?
#
loop_
_entity_poly.entity_id
_entity_poly.type
_entity_poly.pdbx_seq_one_letter_code
_entity_poly.pdbx_strand_id
1 'polypeptide(L)'
;MAAPSGIHFDASEPNYRAMLTTGPLSGDTTADVPAPPSALFDYLTSSDTDADNADLFPTHRWAWYCKDPACPKYWSAWSCKSNFWVHLFETDVHRADLRTHTRVGRRNLAREWRVKTDWQMTEPKQPKPTRGTNGTATSNE
;
A
#
# COMPACT_ATOMS: atom_id res chain seq x y z
N MET A 1 13.54 -49.49 -3.61
CA MET A 1 13.85 -48.06 -3.75
C MET A 1 12.92 -47.50 -4.81
N ALA A 2 12.00 -46.61 -4.44
CA ALA A 2 10.99 -46.03 -5.34
C ALA A 2 11.16 -44.50 -5.35
N ALA A 3 11.17 -43.91 -6.54
CA ALA A 3 11.28 -42.47 -6.76
C ALA A 3 9.96 -41.75 -6.40
N PRO A 4 10.00 -40.48 -5.93
CA PRO A 4 8.78 -39.70 -5.73
C PRO A 4 8.24 -39.18 -7.06
N SER A 5 6.97 -39.48 -7.31
CA SER A 5 6.15 -39.03 -8.43
C SER A 5 6.09 -37.51 -8.50
N GLY A 6 6.38 -36.96 -9.68
CA GLY A 6 6.22 -35.54 -9.97
C GLY A 6 4.77 -35.09 -9.88
N ILE A 7 4.56 -33.90 -9.30
CA ILE A 7 3.26 -33.24 -9.30
C ILE A 7 3.04 -32.71 -10.73
N HIS A 8 2.13 -33.37 -11.46
CA HIS A 8 1.62 -32.90 -12.73
C HIS A 8 0.69 -31.71 -12.45
N PHE A 9 1.13 -30.50 -12.78
CA PHE A 9 0.30 -29.30 -12.68
C PHE A 9 -0.64 -29.29 -13.88
N ASP A 10 -1.84 -29.83 -13.70
CA ASP A 10 -2.89 -29.83 -14.71
C ASP A 10 -3.46 -28.41 -14.83
N ALA A 11 -3.17 -27.73 -15.93
CA ALA A 11 -3.59 -26.35 -16.22
C ALA A 11 -5.05 -26.28 -16.75
N SER A 12 -5.92 -27.18 -16.29
CA SER A 12 -7.32 -27.32 -16.71
C SER A 12 -8.31 -26.86 -15.62
N GLU A 13 -8.01 -25.78 -14.90
CA GLU A 13 -9.00 -25.09 -14.06
C GLU A 13 -9.82 -24.13 -14.94
N PRO A 14 -11.14 -24.32 -15.10
CA PRO A 14 -11.97 -23.48 -15.99
C PRO A 14 -12.23 -22.06 -15.44
N ASN A 15 -11.67 -21.73 -14.28
CA ASN A 15 -12.05 -20.53 -13.52
C ASN A 15 -11.41 -19.22 -14.04
N TYR A 16 -10.37 -19.30 -14.88
CA TYR A 16 -9.76 -18.09 -15.44
C TYR A 16 -10.51 -17.50 -16.66
N ARG A 17 -11.30 -18.31 -17.38
CA ARG A 17 -12.07 -17.84 -18.54
C ARG A 17 -13.34 -17.07 -18.17
N ALA A 18 -13.86 -17.27 -16.96
CA ALA A 18 -15.00 -16.53 -16.45
C ALA A 18 -14.69 -15.04 -16.19
N MET A 19 -13.42 -14.67 -15.96
CA MET A 19 -13.01 -13.27 -15.75
C MET A 19 -12.81 -12.46 -17.04
N LEU A 20 -12.79 -13.11 -18.21
CA LEU A 20 -12.53 -12.45 -19.50
C LEU A 20 -13.76 -12.35 -20.40
N THR A 21 -14.93 -12.80 -19.93
CA THR A 21 -16.17 -12.77 -20.71
C THR A 21 -17.07 -11.64 -20.24
N THR A 22 -16.66 -10.40 -20.49
CA THR A 22 -17.61 -9.28 -20.59
C THR A 22 -18.33 -9.41 -21.93
N GLY A 23 -19.56 -9.91 -21.90
CA GLY A 23 -20.45 -9.86 -23.06
C GLY A 23 -20.71 -8.41 -23.49
N PRO A 24 -20.97 -8.15 -24.79
CA PRO A 24 -21.23 -6.81 -25.26
C PRO A 24 -22.62 -6.37 -24.77
N LEU A 25 -22.66 -5.40 -23.86
CA LEU A 25 -23.86 -4.64 -23.56
C LEU A 25 -24.12 -3.69 -24.73
N SER A 26 -25.02 -4.08 -25.64
CA SER A 26 -25.64 -3.15 -26.58
C SER A 26 -26.52 -2.19 -25.79
N GLY A 27 -26.25 -0.88 -25.88
CA GLY A 27 -27.07 0.14 -25.25
C GLY A 27 -26.46 1.54 -25.36
N ASP A 28 -26.81 2.20 -26.45
CA ASP A 28 -26.81 3.65 -26.69
C ASP A 28 -25.49 4.44 -26.80
N THR A 29 -25.31 4.92 -28.04
CA THR A 29 -24.47 6.02 -28.49
C THR A 29 -24.45 7.19 -27.50
N THR A 30 -23.36 7.31 -26.77
CA THR A 30 -22.77 8.62 -26.47
C THR A 30 -21.38 8.58 -27.05
N ALA A 31 -21.10 9.49 -27.99
CA ALA A 31 -19.82 9.59 -28.66
C ALA A 31 -18.71 9.66 -27.60
N ASP A 32 -17.96 8.57 -27.48
CA ASP A 32 -16.72 8.50 -26.74
C ASP A 32 -15.72 9.34 -27.55
N VAL A 33 -15.74 10.64 -27.29
CA VAL A 33 -14.65 11.51 -27.71
C VAL A 33 -13.40 10.87 -27.10
N PRO A 34 -12.42 10.43 -27.91
CA PRO A 34 -11.21 9.85 -27.36
C PRO A 34 -10.64 10.89 -26.42
N ALA A 35 -10.66 10.59 -25.12
CA ALA A 35 -10.05 11.47 -24.14
C ALA A 35 -8.63 11.75 -24.66
N PRO A 36 -8.22 13.03 -24.77
CA PRO A 36 -6.93 13.36 -25.33
C PRO A 36 -5.87 12.54 -24.58
N PRO A 37 -4.80 12.07 -25.26
CA PRO A 37 -3.82 11.17 -24.66
C PRO A 37 -3.25 11.69 -23.33
N SER A 38 -3.29 13.02 -23.11
CA SER A 38 -3.01 13.68 -21.84
C SER A 38 -3.92 13.23 -20.68
N ALA A 39 -5.23 13.11 -20.87
CA ALA A 39 -6.17 12.70 -19.81
C ALA A 39 -6.00 11.21 -19.41
N LEU A 40 -5.60 10.36 -20.36
CA LEU A 40 -5.23 8.96 -20.09
C LEU A 40 -3.89 8.87 -19.35
N PHE A 41 -2.94 9.75 -19.69
CA PHE A 41 -1.68 9.87 -18.96
C PHE A 41 -1.92 10.39 -17.53
N ASP A 42 -2.78 11.39 -17.36
CA ASP A 42 -3.19 11.94 -16.06
C ASP A 42 -3.94 10.92 -15.19
N TYR A 43 -4.74 10.03 -15.78
CA TYR A 43 -5.38 8.92 -15.07
C TYR A 43 -4.37 7.83 -14.65
N LEU A 44 -3.34 7.58 -15.46
CA LEU A 44 -2.24 6.64 -15.15
C LEU A 44 -1.21 7.24 -14.18
N THR A 45 -1.03 8.56 -14.16
CA THR A 45 -0.21 9.30 -13.19
C THR A 45 -0.98 9.75 -11.95
N SER A 46 -2.31 9.58 -11.94
CA SER A 46 -3.11 9.53 -10.71
C SER A 46 -2.66 8.32 -9.90
N SER A 47 -1.54 8.51 -9.22
CA SER A 47 -0.96 7.55 -8.31
C SER A 47 -2.06 7.10 -7.34
N ASP A 48 -2.01 5.87 -6.84
CA ASP A 48 -2.86 5.36 -5.74
C ASP A 48 -2.87 6.29 -4.49
N THR A 49 -1.97 7.28 -4.49
CA THR A 49 -1.71 8.31 -3.50
C THR A 49 -2.15 9.73 -3.92
N ASP A 50 -2.44 9.99 -5.19
CA ASP A 50 -2.73 11.35 -5.70
C ASP A 50 -3.95 11.97 -5.02
N ALA A 51 -5.03 11.19 -4.89
CA ALA A 51 -6.22 11.60 -4.13
C ALA A 51 -5.92 11.91 -2.64
N ASP A 52 -4.93 11.25 -2.03
CA ASP A 52 -4.51 11.59 -0.67
C ASP A 52 -3.71 12.91 -0.64
N ASN A 53 -2.97 13.21 -1.70
CA ASN A 53 -2.14 14.40 -1.82
C ASN A 53 -2.90 15.65 -2.31
N ALA A 54 -4.13 15.48 -2.83
CA ALA A 54 -4.90 16.56 -3.47
C ALA A 54 -5.07 17.80 -2.59
N ASP A 55 -5.14 17.64 -1.26
CA ASP A 55 -5.31 18.72 -0.29
C ASP A 55 -3.97 19.32 0.22
N LEU A 56 -2.83 18.85 -0.29
CA LEU A 56 -1.51 19.31 0.13
C LEU A 56 -0.98 20.41 -0.81
N PHE A 57 -0.11 21.25 -0.28
CA PHE A 57 0.67 22.17 -1.13
C PHE A 57 1.47 21.36 -2.16
N PRO A 58 1.66 21.86 -3.40
CA PRO A 58 2.40 21.14 -4.45
C PRO A 58 3.82 20.72 -4.07
N THR A 59 4.40 21.39 -3.08
CA THR A 59 5.74 21.11 -2.53
C THR A 59 5.75 19.98 -1.49
N HIS A 60 4.59 19.43 -1.13
CA HIS A 60 4.42 18.44 -0.08
C HIS A 60 3.73 17.19 -0.60
N ARG A 61 3.89 16.09 0.13
CA ARG A 61 3.15 14.85 -0.10
C ARG A 61 2.94 14.06 1.18
N TRP A 62 2.04 13.10 1.13
CA TRP A 62 2.00 12.05 2.14
C TRP A 62 3.11 11.03 1.90
N ALA A 63 3.73 10.64 2.99
CA ALA A 63 4.67 9.53 3.09
C ALA A 63 4.14 8.53 4.11
N TRP A 64 4.13 7.25 3.78
CA TRP A 64 3.76 6.20 4.73
C TRP A 64 5.01 5.61 5.34
N TYR A 65 5.13 5.70 6.66
CA TYR A 65 6.27 5.13 7.38
C TYR A 65 5.88 3.84 8.07
N CYS A 66 6.76 2.84 8.08
CA CYS A 66 6.58 1.71 8.98
C CYS A 66 6.90 2.14 10.42
N LYS A 67 5.90 2.18 11.30
CA LYS A 67 6.07 2.64 12.69
C LYS A 67 6.20 1.49 13.70
N ASP A 68 6.25 0.24 13.24
CA ASP A 68 6.43 -0.92 14.11
C ASP A 68 7.91 -1.11 14.47
N PRO A 69 8.30 -0.94 15.75
CA PRO A 69 9.68 -1.12 16.17
C PRO A 69 10.19 -2.54 15.90
N ALA A 70 9.37 -3.58 15.87
CA ALA A 70 9.82 -4.93 15.57
C ALA A 70 10.17 -5.12 14.08
N CYS A 71 9.68 -4.25 13.19
CA CYS A 71 9.92 -4.36 11.76
C CYS A 71 11.38 -4.01 11.39
N PRO A 72 12.06 -4.82 10.55
CA PRO A 72 13.38 -4.49 10.01
C PRO A 72 13.39 -3.19 9.18
N LYS A 73 12.23 -2.86 8.60
CA LYS A 73 12.02 -1.63 7.83
C LYS A 73 11.46 -0.49 8.68
N TYR A 74 11.62 -0.52 10.01
CA TYR A 74 11.21 0.58 10.88
C TYR A 74 11.68 1.93 10.31
N TRP A 75 10.73 2.85 10.20
CA TRP A 75 10.89 4.18 9.62
C TRP A 75 11.40 4.24 8.18
N SER A 76 11.30 3.14 7.43
CA SER A 76 11.32 3.21 5.97
C SER A 76 10.07 3.94 5.50
N ALA A 77 10.23 4.76 4.47
CA ALA A 77 9.17 5.58 3.92
C ALA A 77 8.75 5.06 2.54
N TRP A 78 7.46 5.07 2.27
CA TRP A 78 6.88 4.80 0.96
C TRP A 78 6.14 6.04 0.48
N SER A 79 6.40 6.42 -0.78
CA SER A 79 5.66 7.48 -1.48
C SER A 79 4.38 6.98 -2.15
N CYS A 80 4.22 5.66 -2.24
CA CYS A 80 3.07 5.01 -2.82
C CYS A 80 2.35 4.16 -1.75
N LYS A 81 1.10 4.50 -1.46
CA LYS A 81 0.26 3.84 -0.45
C LYS A 81 0.07 2.35 -0.72
N SER A 82 -0.16 1.95 -1.97
CA SER A 82 -0.31 0.52 -2.33
C SER A 82 0.97 -0.28 -2.03
N ASN A 83 2.16 0.26 -2.30
CA ASN A 83 3.43 -0.39 -1.94
C ASN A 83 3.59 -0.53 -0.42
N PHE A 84 3.13 0.46 0.35
CA PHE A 84 3.11 0.37 1.80
C PHE A 84 2.13 -0.72 2.28
N TRP A 85 0.97 -0.89 1.64
CA TRP A 85 0.05 -1.98 1.97
C TRP A 85 0.61 -3.36 1.68
N VAL A 86 1.35 -3.52 0.57
CA VAL A 86 2.08 -4.76 0.25
C VAL A 86 3.08 -5.06 1.37
N HIS A 87 3.85 -4.05 1.81
CA HIS A 87 4.75 -4.20 2.94
C HIS A 87 4.04 -4.67 4.22
N LEU A 88 2.89 -4.09 4.57
CA LEU A 88 2.08 -4.51 5.73
C LEU A 88 1.56 -5.94 5.62
N PHE A 89 1.27 -6.43 4.41
CA PHE A 89 0.70 -7.76 4.20
C PHE A 89 1.76 -8.87 4.12
N GLU A 90 2.91 -8.59 3.51
CA GLU A 90 3.94 -9.59 3.23
C GLU A 90 4.96 -9.76 4.36
N THR A 91 5.15 -8.74 5.20
CA THR A 91 6.17 -8.80 6.26
C THR A 91 5.63 -9.55 7.48
N ASP A 92 6.34 -10.59 7.92
CA ASP A 92 5.87 -11.49 8.98
C ASP A 92 5.53 -10.77 10.30
N VAL A 93 6.32 -9.76 10.68
CA VAL A 93 6.05 -8.92 11.86
C VAL A 93 4.66 -8.29 11.81
N HIS A 94 4.21 -7.88 10.63
CA HIS A 94 2.93 -7.24 10.41
C HIS A 94 1.77 -8.24 10.23
N ARG A 95 2.06 -9.48 9.83
CA ARG A 95 1.04 -10.54 9.75
C ARG A 95 0.50 -10.96 11.11
N ALA A 96 1.23 -10.71 12.19
CA ALA A 96 0.73 -10.91 13.55
C ALA A 96 -0.35 -9.88 13.95
N ASP A 97 -0.40 -8.71 13.28
CA ASP A 97 -1.44 -7.70 13.51
C ASP A 97 -2.66 -7.98 12.63
N LEU A 98 -3.79 -8.34 13.25
CA LEU A 98 -5.06 -8.62 12.57
C LEU A 98 -5.57 -7.44 11.73
N ARG A 99 -5.16 -6.20 12.05
CA ARG A 99 -5.52 -5.00 11.27
C ARG A 99 -4.94 -5.06 9.85
N THR A 100 -3.82 -5.75 9.65
CA THR A 100 -3.17 -5.84 8.33
C THR A 100 -3.86 -6.85 7.42
N HIS A 101 -4.74 -7.71 7.93
CA HIS A 101 -5.41 -8.76 7.16
C HIS A 101 -6.57 -8.22 6.32
N THR A 102 -7.30 -7.23 6.87
CA THR A 102 -8.46 -6.64 6.18
C THR A 102 -8.06 -5.41 5.37
N ARG A 103 -8.77 -5.17 4.26
CA ARG A 103 -8.58 -3.95 3.44
C ARG A 103 -8.85 -2.68 4.26
N VAL A 104 -9.86 -2.71 5.13
CA VAL A 104 -10.23 -1.58 5.99
C VAL A 104 -9.15 -1.31 7.05
N GLY A 105 -8.63 -2.35 7.69
CA GLY A 105 -7.58 -2.20 8.69
C GLY A 105 -6.27 -1.66 8.10
N ARG A 106 -5.84 -2.13 6.91
CA ARG A 106 -4.69 -1.56 6.18
C ARG A 106 -4.89 -0.08 5.82
N ARG A 107 -6.11 0.31 5.43
CA ARG A 107 -6.46 1.71 5.18
C ARG A 107 -6.34 2.58 6.43
N ASN A 108 -6.84 2.11 7.57
CA ASN A 108 -6.75 2.84 8.83
C ASN A 108 -5.29 2.98 9.29
N LEU A 109 -4.51 1.89 9.25
CA LEU A 109 -3.07 1.92 9.53
C LEU A 109 -2.33 2.93 8.65
N ALA A 110 -2.57 2.90 7.34
CA ALA A 110 -1.96 3.85 6.42
C ALA A 110 -2.33 5.31 6.74
N ARG A 111 -3.56 5.58 7.19
CA ARG A 111 -3.95 6.93 7.62
C ARG A 111 -3.28 7.36 8.94
N GLU A 112 -3.09 6.43 9.87
CA GLU A 112 -2.41 6.71 11.14
C GLU A 112 -0.88 6.87 10.96
N TRP A 113 -0.32 6.16 9.99
CA TRP A 113 1.12 6.07 9.80
C TRP A 113 1.66 7.01 8.73
N ARG A 114 0.77 7.72 8.02
CA ARG A 114 1.21 8.77 7.09
C ARG A 114 1.74 9.99 7.83
N VAL A 115 2.74 10.63 7.21
CA VAL A 115 3.33 11.89 7.65
C VAL A 115 3.36 12.81 6.44
N LYS A 116 3.01 14.08 6.66
CA LYS A 116 3.13 15.12 5.63
C LYS A 116 4.60 15.50 5.60
N THR A 117 5.23 15.32 4.46
CA THR A 117 6.65 15.64 4.24
C THR A 117 6.80 16.53 3.01
N ASP A 118 7.96 17.14 2.86
CA ASP A 118 8.39 17.71 1.59
C ASP A 118 8.36 16.66 0.46
N TRP A 119 8.23 17.10 -0.79
CA TRP A 119 8.16 16.20 -1.94
C TRP A 119 9.34 15.23 -2.03
N GLN A 120 10.52 15.68 -1.60
CA GLN A 120 11.77 14.92 -1.66
C GLN A 120 11.93 13.91 -0.51
N MET A 121 11.04 13.90 0.50
CA MET A 121 11.15 13.08 1.72
C MET A 121 12.50 13.25 2.42
N THR A 122 12.99 14.48 2.52
CA THR A 122 14.28 14.75 3.17
C THR A 122 14.22 14.68 4.69
N GLU A 123 13.02 14.50 5.25
CA GLU A 123 12.82 14.41 6.69
C GLU A 123 13.67 13.30 7.34
N PRO A 124 14.34 13.59 8.46
CA PRO A 124 15.21 12.64 9.12
C PRO A 124 14.44 11.43 9.65
N LYS A 125 15.08 10.25 9.57
CA LYS A 125 14.47 9.02 10.07
C LYS A 125 14.40 9.01 11.60
N GLN A 126 13.27 8.60 12.18
CA GLN A 126 13.19 8.43 13.63
C GLN A 126 14.02 7.23 14.08
N PRO A 127 14.76 7.36 15.21
CA PRO A 127 15.49 6.24 15.77
C PRO A 127 14.52 5.17 16.28
N LYS A 128 14.89 3.91 16.09
CA LYS A 128 14.12 2.77 16.60
C LYS A 128 14.07 2.83 18.13
N PRO A 129 12.88 2.75 18.76
CA PRO A 129 12.77 2.70 20.21
C PRO A 129 13.62 1.55 20.75
N THR A 130 14.55 1.86 21.66
CA THR A 130 15.31 0.84 22.36
C THR A 130 14.36 0.15 23.33
N ARG A 131 14.34 -1.18 23.33
CA ARG A 131 13.54 -1.99 24.26
C ARG A 131 14.09 -1.79 25.68
N GLY A 132 13.76 -0.68 26.35
CA GLY A 132 14.37 -0.30 27.62
C GLY A 132 13.93 0.99 28.30
N THR A 133 13.19 1.91 27.67
CA THR A 133 12.73 3.15 28.33
C THR A 133 11.26 3.09 28.75
N ASN A 134 10.90 2.06 29.51
CA ASN A 134 9.85 2.18 30.51
C ASN A 134 10.55 2.45 31.84
N GLY A 135 11.02 3.68 32.02
CA GLY A 135 11.66 4.16 33.23
C GLY A 135 10.99 5.47 33.65
N THR A 136 10.04 5.33 34.55
CA THR A 136 9.45 6.34 35.42
C THR A 136 10.32 7.60 35.60
N ALA A 137 9.83 8.75 35.17
CA ALA A 137 10.22 10.04 35.73
C ALA A 137 8.98 10.63 36.41
N THR A 138 8.92 10.39 37.72
CA THR A 138 8.07 11.07 38.69
C THR A 138 8.25 12.60 38.60
N SER A 139 7.15 13.29 38.91
CA SER A 139 7.03 14.71 39.28
C SER A 139 8.31 15.35 39.82
N ASN A 140 8.51 16.63 39.46
CA ASN A 140 8.98 17.69 40.35
C ASN A 140 8.54 19.04 39.76
N GLU A 141 7.43 19.59 40.25
CA GLU A 141 7.25 21.01 40.57
C GLU A 141 6.16 21.13 41.64
#